data_AF-A0AAU1H9P8-F1
#
_entry.id   AF-A0AAU1H9P8-F1
#
_cell.length_a   1.000
_cell.length_b   1.000
_cell.length_c   1.000
_cell.angle_alpha   90.00
_cell.angle_beta   90.00
_cell.angle_gamma   90.00
#
_symmetry.space_group_name_H-M   'P 1'
#
loop_
_entity.id
_entity.type
_entity.pdbx_description
1 polymer ?
#
loop_
_entity_poly.entity_id
_entity_poly.type
_entity_poly.pdbx_seq_one_letter_code
_entity_poly.pdbx_strand_id
1 'polypeptide(L)' 'MPIPSTEPTPVRSLAELNAQIRTLVDGGLGTLEARQEYERLLVEWGSAVHQGAAEAA' A
#
# COMPACT_ATOMS: atom_id res chain seq x y z
N MET A 1 -29.98 -13.96 -10.11
CA MET A 1 -28.52 -14.15 -10.21
C MET A 1 -27.90 -13.54 -8.96
N PRO A 2 -27.27 -14.31 -8.06
CA PRO A 2 -26.47 -13.71 -6.99
C PRO A 2 -25.16 -13.16 -7.58
N ILE A 3 -24.87 -11.89 -7.31
CA ILE A 3 -23.58 -11.27 -7.61
C ILE A 3 -22.50 -11.97 -6.78
N PRO A 4 -21.34 -12.33 -7.34
CA PRO A 4 -20.21 -12.74 -6.51
C PRO A 4 -19.86 -11.53 -5.65
N SER A 5 -19.90 -11.69 -4.33
CA SER A 5 -19.25 -10.76 -3.42
C SER A 5 -17.80 -10.67 -3.87
N THR A 6 -17.42 -9.56 -4.50
CA THR A 6 -16.02 -9.12 -4.52
C THR A 6 -15.64 -9.00 -3.06
N GLU A 7 -15.01 -10.05 -2.54
CA GLU A 7 -14.30 -9.97 -1.27
C GLU A 7 -13.50 -8.67 -1.32
N PRO A 8 -13.67 -7.76 -0.34
CA PRO A 8 -12.83 -6.59 -0.30
C PRO A 8 -11.41 -7.14 -0.21
N THR A 9 -10.64 -6.99 -1.30
CA THR A 9 -9.21 -7.27 -1.30
C THR A 9 -8.70 -6.64 -0.02
N PRO A 10 -8.09 -7.42 0.90
CA PRO A 10 -7.70 -6.89 2.19
C PRO A 10 -6.81 -5.68 1.93
N VAL A 11 -7.36 -4.50 2.19
CA VAL A 11 -6.63 -3.24 2.05
C VAL A 11 -5.48 -3.38 3.01
N ARG A 12 -4.26 -3.52 2.50
CA ARG A 12 -3.08 -3.65 3.35
C ARG A 12 -3.10 -2.50 4.33
N SER A 13 -2.97 -2.82 5.61
CA SER A 13 -2.98 -1.80 6.65
C SER A 13 -1.81 -0.84 6.45
N LEU A 14 -1.94 0.40 6.93
CA LEU A 14 -0.84 1.37 6.88
C LEU A 14 0.44 0.85 7.55
N ALA A 15 0.30 -0.01 8.57
CA ALA A 15 1.43 -0.65 9.24
C ALA A 15 2.17 -1.62 8.30
N GLU A 16 1.44 -2.45 7.56
CA GLU A 16 2.03 -3.39 6.59
C GLU A 16 2.67 -2.66 5.41
N LEU A 17 2.05 -1.59 4.90
CA LEU A 17 2.62 -0.75 3.85
C LEU A 17 3.92 -0.10 4.32
N ASN A 18 3.93 0.48 5.53
CA ASN A 18 5.12 1.05 6.12
C ASN A 18 6.24 0.02 6.32
N ALA A 19 5.93 -1.21 6.73
CA ALA A 19 6.92 -2.26 6.91
C ALA A 19 7.59 -2.67 5.58
N GLN A 20 6.80 -2.77 4.51
CA GLN A 20 7.32 -3.08 3.17
C GLN A 20 8.16 -1.94 2.60
N ILE A 21 7.72 -0.69 2.75
CA ILE A 21 8.49 0.48 2.36
C ILE A 21 9.84 0.50 3.05
N ARG A 22 9.88 0.28 4.38
CA ARG A 22 11.14 0.24 5.15
C ARG A 22 12.05 -0.89 4.69
N THR A 23 11.52 -2.10 4.52
CA THR A 23 12.28 -3.25 4.04
C THR A 23 12.94 -2.97 2.69
N LEU A 24 12.21 -2.32 1.79
CA LEU A 24 12.69 -2.00 0.44
C LEU A 24 13.76 -0.90 0.46
N VAL A 25 13.61 0.10 1.34
CA VAL A 25 14.62 1.15 1.54
C VAL A 25 15.89 0.56 2.15
N ASP A 26 15.76 -0.30 3.16
CA ASP A 26 16.89 -0.96 3.82
C ASP A 26 17.62 -1.93 2.86
N GLY A 27 16.89 -2.58 1.96
CA GLY A 27 17.44 -3.42 0.88
C GLY A 27 18.09 -2.63 -0.25
N GLY A 28 17.85 -1.31 -0.31
CA GLY A 28 18.39 -0.40 -1.30
C GLY A 28 17.54 -0.28 -2.57
N LEU A 29 17.36 0.96 -3.05
CA LEU A 29 16.59 1.30 -4.26
C LEU A 29 17.46 1.38 -5.52
N GLY A 30 18.53 0.59 -5.58
CA GLY A 30 19.54 0.68 -6.64
C GLY A 30 19.09 0.13 -7.99
N THR A 31 18.02 -0.67 -8.02
CA THR A 31 17.45 -1.21 -9.26
C THR A 31 16.19 -0.46 -9.66
N LEU A 32 15.92 -0.45 -10.97
CA LEU A 32 14.70 0.14 -11.52
C LEU A 32 13.45 -0.54 -10.95
N GLU A 33 13.49 -1.85 -10.75
CA GLU A 33 12.40 -2.65 -10.18
C GLU A 33 12.14 -2.26 -8.71
N ALA A 34 13.19 -2.14 -7.90
CA ALA A 34 13.04 -1.70 -6.50
C ALA A 34 12.46 -0.29 -6.42
N ARG A 35 12.85 0.60 -7.35
CA ARG A 35 12.29 1.95 -7.39
C ARG A 35 10.82 1.97 -7.82
N GLN A 36 10.44 1.19 -8.83
CA GLN A 36 9.04 1.08 -9.25
C GLN A 36 8.16 0.52 -8.13
N GLU A 37 8.65 -0.50 -7.42
CA GLU A 37 7.92 -1.07 -6.28
C GLU A 37 7.79 -0.06 -5.13
N TYR A 38 8.83 0.71 -4.86
CA TYR A 38 8.78 1.79 -3.87
C TYR A 38 7.73 2.85 -4.23
N GLU A 39 7.72 3.31 -5.49
CA GLU A 39 6.74 4.29 -5.98
C GLU A 39 5.31 3.75 -5.89
N ARG A 40 5.08 2.48 -6.23
CA ARG A 40 3.78 1.82 -6.08
C ARG A 40 3.32 1.78 -4.62
N LEU A 41 4.20 1.38 -3.71
CA LEU A 41 3.89 1.33 -2.27
C LEU A 41 3.60 2.71 -1.69
N LEU A 42 4.28 3.77 -2.16
CA LEU A 42 3.99 5.15 -1.74
C LEU A 42 2.60 5.62 -2.17
N VAL A 43 2.18 5.31 -3.40
CA VAL A 43 0.83 5.64 -3.88
C VAL A 43 -0.22 4.93 -3.04
N GLU A 44 -0.03 3.63 -2.80
CA GLU A 44 -0.96 2.84 -1.99
C GLU A 44 -1.02 3.34 -0.54
N TRP A 45 0.12 3.68 0.05
CA TRP A 45 0.19 4.31 1.37
C TRP A 45 -0.55 5.65 1.42
N GLY A 46 -0.35 6.52 0.42
CA GLY A 46 -1.03 7.81 0.34
C GLY A 46 -2.56 7.65 0.26
N SER A 47 -3.05 6.71 -0.55
CA SER A 47 -4.48 6.39 -0.62
C SER A 47 -5.02 5.85 0.71
N ALA A 48 -4.29 4.94 1.37
CA ALA A 48 -4.68 4.39 2.65
C ALA A 48 -4.70 5.43 3.78
N VAL A 49 -3.75 6.38 3.80
CA VAL A 49 -3.75 7.52 4.74
C VAL A 49 -4.97 8.41 4.49
N HIS A 50 -5.27 8.73 3.23
CA HIS A 50 -6.39 9.59 2.90
C HIS A 50 -7.73 8.96 3.28
N GLN A 51 -7.91 7.66 3.04
CA GLN A 51 -9.11 6.94 3.43
C GLN A 51 -9.26 6.86 4.95
N GLY A 52 -8.20 6.53 5.69
CA GLY A 52 -8.24 6.49 7.15
C GLY A 52 -8.46 7.88 7.79
N ALA A 53 -7.96 8.94 7.17
CA ALA A 53 -8.22 10.31 7.61
C ALA A 53 -9.67 10.75 7.33
N ALA A 54 -10.26 10.31 6.20
CA ALA A 54 -11.66 10.60 5.86
C ALA A 54 -12.65 9.85 6.78
N GLU A 55 -12.31 8.65 7.25
CA GLU A 55 -13.12 7.91 8.24
C GLU A 55 -13.07 8.52 9.65
N ALA A 56 -12.08 9.38 9.94
CA ALA A 56 -11.85 9.97 11.26
C ALA A 56 -12.36 11.42 11.43
N ALA A 57 -12.92 12.04 10.38
CA ALA A 57 -13.42 13.43 10.35
C ALA A 57 -14.95 13.52 10.46
#